data_AF-A0A800M5X5-F1
#
_entry.id   AF-A0A800M5X5-F1
#
_cell.length_a   1.000
_cell.length_b   1.000
_cell.length_c   1.000
_cell.angle_alpha   90.00
_cell.angle_beta   90.00
_cell.angle_gamma   90.00
#
_symmetry.space_group_name_H-M   'P 1'
#
loop_
_entity.id
_entity.type
_entity.pdbx_description
1 polymer ?
#
loop_
_entity_poly.entity_id
_entity_poly.type
_entity_poly.pdbx_seq_one_letter_code
_entity_poly.pdbx_strand_id
1 'polypeptide(L)' 'MVYLIGPTGSGKSSLLKLLYMDVKPEYGLVRVGPYQSDTTKAADIPFLRRSL' A
#
# COMPACT_ATOMS: atom_id res chain seq x y z
N MET A 1 -5.35 -16.98 4.32
CA MET A 1 -6.19 -16.18 3.40
C MET A 1 -6.84 -15.06 4.19
N VAL A 2 -6.83 -13.83 3.66
CA VAL A 2 -7.41 -12.64 4.29
C VAL A 2 -8.34 -11.97 3.28
N TYR A 3 -9.48 -11.46 3.75
CA TYR A 3 -10.44 -10.74 2.93
C TYR A 3 -10.70 -9.36 3.52
N LEU A 4 -10.80 -8.35 2.65
CA LEU A 4 -11.16 -6.99 3.03
C LEU A 4 -12.59 -6.70 2.55
N ILE A 5 -13.55 -6.69 3.48
CA ILE A 5 -14.98 -6.50 3.20
C ILE A 5 -15.51 -5.20 3.82
N GLY A 6 -16.54 -4.61 3.20
CA GLY A 6 -17.16 -3.37 3.65
C GLY A 6 -17.98 -2.68 2.56
N PRO A 7 -18.84 -1.70 2.91
CA PRO A 7 -19.72 -1.01 1.98
C PRO A 7 -18.97 -0.21 0.92
N THR A 8 -19.61 0.10 -0.21
CA THR A 8 -19.03 0.98 -1.24
C THR A 8 -18.63 2.33 -0.63
N GLY A 9 -17.46 2.86 -1.03
CA GLY A 9 -16.94 4.13 -0.48
C GLY A 9 -16.20 4.01 0.86
N SER A 10 -16.15 2.83 1.50
CA SER A 10 -15.45 2.65 2.79
C SER A 10 -13.91 2.70 2.72
N GLY A 11 -13.32 3.11 1.58
CA GLY A 11 -11.88 3.24 1.42
C GLY A 11 -11.09 1.96 1.16
N LYS A 12 -11.73 0.81 0.89
CA LYS A 12 -11.04 -0.47 0.63
C LYS A 12 -9.99 -0.36 -0.50
N SER A 13 -10.37 0.22 -1.63
CA SER A 13 -9.45 0.43 -2.75
C SER A 13 -8.33 1.42 -2.40
N SER A 14 -8.61 2.43 -1.58
CA SER A 14 -7.60 3.37 -1.08
C SER A 14 -6.60 2.67 -0.17
N LEU A 15 -7.06 1.79 0.72
CA LEU A 15 -6.18 0.99 1.56
C LEU A 15 -5.29 0.08 0.72
N LEU A 16 -5.83 -0.58 -0.30
CA LEU A 16 -5.02 -1.37 -1.23
C LEU A 16 -3.98 -0.49 -1.95
N LYS A 17 -4.37 0.69 -2.44
CA LYS A 17 -3.44 1.67 -3.05
C LYS A 17 -2.27 2.08 -2.15
N LEU A 18 -2.51 2.19 -0.85
CA LEU A 18 -1.46 2.45 0.13
C LEU A 18 -0.47 1.27 0.19
N LEU A 19 -0.96 0.03 0.21
CA LEU A 19 -0.13 -1.18 0.29
C LEU A 19 0.81 -1.32 -0.93
N TYR A 20 0.32 -1.06 -2.14
CA TYR A 20 1.15 -1.15 -3.35
C TYR A 20 1.82 0.17 -3.76
N MET A 21 1.90 1.13 -2.82
CA MET A 21 2.52 2.46 -2.96
C MET A 21 2.09 3.22 -4.22
N ASP A 22 0.81 3.15 -4.55
CA ASP A 22 0.20 4.01 -5.58
C ASP A 22 -0.27 5.34 -5.00
N VAL A 23 -0.59 5.34 -3.71
CA VAL A 23 -0.85 6.54 -2.91
C VAL A 23 0.05 6.48 -1.67
N LYS A 24 0.59 7.63 -1.25
CA LYS A 24 1.31 7.75 0.02
C LYS A 24 0.35 8.09 1.15
N PRO A 25 0.57 7.60 2.37
CA PRO A 25 -0.22 8.01 3.52
C PRO A 25 -0.02 9.52 3.76
N GLU A 26 -1.10 10.22 4.09
CA GLU A 26 -1.01 11.62 4.52
C GLU A 26 -0.35 11.72 5.90
N TYR A 27 -0.65 10.77 6.78
CA TYR A 27 -0.07 10.64 8.11
C TYR A 27 0.26 9.18 8.42
N GLY A 28 1.27 8.97 9.27
CA GLY A 28 1.72 7.64 9.67
C GLY A 28 2.62 6.97 8.61
N LEU A 29 2.81 5.67 8.77
CA LEU A 29 3.76 4.88 7.97
C LEU A 29 3.11 3.58 7.49
N VAL A 30 3.30 3.28 6.20
CA VAL A 30 2.88 2.02 5.60
C VAL A 30 4.13 1.19 5.33
N ARG A 31 4.16 -0.03 5.88
CA ARG A 31 5.23 -0.99 5.66
C ARG A 31 4.68 -2.25 5.01
N VAL A 32 5.30 -2.65 3.91
CA VAL A 32 4.97 -3.88 3.17
C VAL A 32 6.25 -4.67 2.99
N GLY A 33 6.40 -5.75 3.78
CA GLY A 33 7.65 -6.50 3.84
C GLY A 33 8.86 -5.61 4.17
N PRO A 34 9.88 -5.53 3.30
CA PRO A 34 11.05 -4.66 3.50
C PRO A 34 10.81 -3.19 3.12
N TYR A 35 9.71 -2.86 2.45
CA TYR A 35 9.46 -1.53 1.92
C TYR A 35 8.68 -0.65 2.91
N GLN A 36 9.06 0.62 3.04
CA GLN A 36 8.36 1.62 3.87
C GLN A 36 8.03 2.89 3.08
N SER A 37 6.86 3.49 3.30
CA SER A 37 6.31 4.59 2.49
C SER A 37 7.15 5.88 2.50
N ASP A 38 7.97 6.07 3.52
CA ASP A 38 8.85 7.21 3.74
C ASP A 38 10.23 7.05 3.09
N THR A 39 10.76 5.82 3.05
CA THR A 39 12.13 5.53 2.60
C THR A 39 12.21 4.82 1.24
N THR A 40 11.12 4.18 0.78
CA THR A 40 11.10 3.45 -0.50
C THR A 40 11.21 4.42 -1.67
N LYS A 41 12.17 4.16 -2.57
CA LYS A 41 12.38 4.97 -3.77
C LYS A 41 11.40 4.55 -4.86
N ALA A 42 11.07 5.47 -5.75
CA ALA A 42 10.17 5.20 -6.87
C ALA A 42 10.65 4.03 -7.76
N ALA A 43 11.97 3.86 -7.91
CA ALA A 43 12.57 2.75 -8.66
C ALA A 43 12.34 1.37 -8.03
N ASP A 44 12.08 1.31 -6.72
CA ASP A 44 11.85 0.07 -5.98
C ASP A 44 10.37 -0.36 -5.99
N ILE A 45 9.45 0.57 -6.28
CA ILE A 45 8.00 0.33 -6.31
C ILE A 45 7.61 -0.82 -7.26
N PRO A 46 8.17 -0.96 -8.49
CA PRO A 46 7.89 -2.10 -9.34
C PRO A 46 8.29 -3.46 -8.74
N PHE A 47 9.30 -3.50 -7.87
CA PHE A 47 9.71 -4.73 -7.18
C PHE A 47 8.77 -5.06 -6.03
N LEU A 48 8.36 -4.04 -5.25
CA LEU A 48 7.31 -4.16 -4.24
C LEU A 48 6.04 -4.76 -4.83
N ARG A 49 5.54 -4.19 -5.94
CA ARG A 49 4.28 -4.59 -6.59
C ARG A 49 4.28 -6.04 -7.08
N ARG A 50 5.45 -6.60 -7.41
CA ARG A 50 5.62 -8.00 -7.85
C ARG A 50 5.71 -8.99 -6.70
N SER A 51 5.90 -8.52 -5.46
CA SER A 51 6.06 -9.36 -4.27
C SER A 51 4.77 -9.62 -3.50
N LEU A 52 3.66 -9.00 -3.93
CA LEU A 52 2.33 -9.08 -3.32
C LEU A 52 1.46 -10.14 -3.98
#